data_AF-A0A9R1PHD2-F1
#
_entry.id   AF-A0A9R1PHD2-F1
#
_cell.length_a   1.000
_cell.length_b   1.000
_cell.length_c   1.000
_cell.angle_alpha   90.00
_cell.angle_beta   90.00
_cell.angle_gamma   90.00
#
_symmetry.space_group_name_H-M   'P 1'
#
loop_
_entity.id
_entity.type
_entity.pdbx_description
1 polymer ?
#
loop_
_entity_poly.entity_id
_entity_poly.type
_entity_poly.pdbx_seq_one_letter_code
_entity_poly.pdbx_strand_id
1 'polypeptide(L)'
;MMASEPVARAVAEEVGRWGSMKQTGVSLRYMMEFGSVPTDRNLLLSAQFLHKELPIRIARRALELESLPFGLSAKPAILKVSTPPLR
;
A
#
# COMPACT_ATOMS: atom_id res chain seq x y z
N MET A 1 -14.51 -25.31 -0.54
CA MET A 1 -13.71 -24.26 -1.21
C MET A 1 -14.35 -22.86 -1.16
N MET A 2 -15.42 -22.61 -0.39
CA MET A 2 -16.20 -21.35 -0.44
C MET A 2 -15.78 -20.25 0.57
N ALA A 3 -14.79 -20.50 1.43
CA ALA A 3 -14.44 -19.57 2.51
C ALA A 3 -13.51 -18.41 2.10
N SER A 4 -12.84 -18.50 0.93
CA SER A 4 -11.86 -17.48 0.48
C SER A 4 -12.46 -16.35 -0.34
N GLU A 5 -13.59 -16.58 -1.01
CA GLU A 5 -14.26 -15.60 -1.87
C GLU A 5 -14.71 -14.32 -1.15
N PRO A 6 -15.32 -14.38 0.05
CA PRO A 6 -15.72 -13.17 0.76
C PRO A 6 -14.51 -12.35 1.25
N VAL A 7 -13.41 -13.01 1.64
CA VAL A 7 -12.19 -12.32 2.06
C VAL A 7 -11.51 -11.66 0.86
N ALA A 8 -11.39 -12.36 -0.26
CA ALA A 8 -10.80 -11.81 -1.48
C ALA A 8 -11.57 -10.59 -1.99
N ARG A 9 -12.91 -10.63 -1.93
CA ARG A 9 -13.77 -9.50 -2.28
C ARG A 9 -13.56 -8.32 -1.34
N ALA A 10 -13.55 -8.54 -0.03
CA ALA A 10 -13.34 -7.48 0.95
C ALA A 10 -11.97 -6.80 0.76
N VAL A 11 -10.93 -7.57 0.46
CA VAL A 11 -9.59 -7.03 0.14
C VAL A 11 -9.63 -6.20 -1.15
N ALA A 12 -10.29 -6.67 -2.20
CA ALA A 12 -10.42 -5.94 -3.45
C ALA A 12 -11.16 -4.59 -3.26
N GLU A 13 -12.23 -4.59 -2.46
CA GLU A 13 -12.97 -3.37 -2.10
C GLU A 13 -12.09 -2.38 -1.32
N GLU A 14 -11.29 -2.86 -0.35
CA GLU A 14 -10.32 -2.03 0.38
C GLU A 14 -9.21 -1.48 -0.52
N VAL A 15 -8.67 -2.29 -1.44
CA VAL A 15 -7.66 -1.85 -2.42
C VAL A 15 -8.25 -0.75 -3.32
N GLY A 16 -9.48 -0.93 -3.82
CA GLY A 16 -10.17 0.11 -4.59
C GLY A 16 -10.35 1.40 -3.78
N ARG A 17 -10.80 1.29 -2.54
CA ARG A 17 -11.01 2.42 -1.63
C ARG A 17 -9.71 3.19 -1.37
N TRP A 18 -8.67 2.52 -0.87
CA TRP A 18 -7.38 3.15 -0.58
C TRP A 18 -6.67 3.66 -1.83
N GLY A 19 -6.77 2.93 -2.95
CA GLY A 19 -6.16 3.29 -4.23
C GLY A 19 -6.71 4.59 -4.82
N SER A 20 -7.97 4.92 -4.54
CA SER A 20 -8.60 6.17 -4.96
C SER A 20 -8.11 7.41 -4.19
N MET A 21 -7.55 7.23 -2.99
CA MET A 21 -7.15 8.35 -2.13
C MET A 21 -5.86 9.01 -2.61
N LYS A 22 -5.76 10.33 -2.46
CA LYS A 22 -4.56 11.10 -2.82
C LYS A 22 -3.40 10.78 -1.87
N GLN A 23 -2.21 10.52 -2.44
CA GLN A 23 -0.97 10.32 -1.66
C GLN A 23 -0.49 11.63 -1.05
N THR A 24 0.11 11.54 0.14
CA THR A 24 0.71 12.68 0.82
C THR A 24 2.17 12.81 0.40
N GLY A 25 2.52 13.89 -0.29
CA GLY A 25 3.91 14.21 -0.59
C GLY A 25 4.64 14.66 0.68
N VAL A 26 5.86 14.17 0.90
CA VAL A 26 6.77 14.66 1.93
C VAL A 26 8.01 15.22 1.25
N SER A 27 8.46 16.40 1.68
CA SER A 27 9.71 16.98 1.17
C SER A 27 10.91 16.36 1.89
N LEU A 28 12.07 16.34 1.22
CA LEU A 28 13.32 15.90 1.84
C LEU A 28 13.65 16.73 3.09
N ARG A 29 13.41 18.04 3.04
CA ARG A 29 13.59 18.93 4.20
C ARG A 29 12.72 18.50 5.39
N TYR A 30 11.42 18.26 5.15
CA TYR A 30 10.51 17.81 6.21
C TYR A 30 10.94 16.46 6.80
N MET A 31 11.33 15.49 5.95
CA MET A 31 11.79 14.19 6.43
C MET A 31 13.03 14.31 7.34
N MET A 32 14.00 15.14 6.95
CA MET A 32 15.21 15.38 7.75
C MET A 32 14.89 16.07 9.07
N GLU A 33 14.08 17.13 9.05
CA GLU A 33 13.70 17.88 10.25
C GLU A 33 12.87 17.02 11.20
N PHE A 34 11.87 16.28 10.69
CA PHE A 34 11.00 15.41 11.50
C PHE A 34 11.76 14.29 12.20
N GLY A 35 12.74 13.69 11.51
CA GLY A 35 13.57 12.60 12.05
C GLY A 35 14.79 13.06 12.85
N SER A 36 15.12 14.35 12.84
CA SER A 36 16.37 14.87 13.44
C SER A 36 16.46 14.67 14.96
N VAL A 37 15.32 14.74 15.66
CA VAL A 37 15.23 14.52 17.11
C VAL A 37 14.09 13.54 17.39
N PRO A 38 14.39 12.28 17.72
CA PRO A 38 13.37 11.31 18.07
C PRO A 38 12.75 11.67 19.43
N THR A 39 11.42 11.76 19.44
CA THR A 39 10.61 11.96 20.66
C THR A 39 9.42 11.02 20.58
N ASP A 40 8.84 10.64 21.73
CA ASP A 40 7.63 9.79 21.76
C ASP A 40 6.50 10.38 20.93
N ARG A 41 6.38 11.71 20.92
CA ARG A 41 5.43 12.44 20.08
C ARG A 41 5.71 12.24 18.59
N ASN A 42 6.95 12.40 18.15
CA ASN A 42 7.33 12.20 16.75
C ASN A 42 7.15 10.74 16.33
N LEU A 43 7.45 9.78 17.21
CA LEU A 43 7.20 8.35 16.96
C LEU A 43 5.70 8.08 16.76
N LEU A 44 4.84 8.59 17.66
CA LEU A 44 3.38 8.44 17.52
C LEU A 44 2.86 9.07 16.23
N LEU A 45 3.30 10.28 15.90
CA LEU A 45 2.90 10.96 14.65
C LEU A 45 3.34 10.17 13.41
N SER A 46 4.55 9.61 13.42
CA SER A 46 5.05 8.80 12.32
C SER A 46 4.23 7.52 12.13
N ALA A 47 3.83 6.87 13.23
CA ALA A 47 3.00 5.68 13.19
C ALA A 47 1.59 5.99 12.65
N GLN A 48 0.98 7.09 13.10
CA GLN A 48 -0.32 7.54 12.60
C GLN A 48 -0.28 7.90 11.12
N PHE A 49 0.79 8.59 10.68
CA PHE A 49 1.00 8.89 9.27
C PHE A 49 1.13 7.61 8.44
N LEU A 50 2.03 6.69 8.83
CA LEU A 50 2.27 5.44 8.11
C LEU A 50 1.04 4.54 8.07
N HIS A 51 0.29 4.45 9.16
CA HIS A 51 -0.95 3.67 9.23
C HIS A 51 -1.93 4.08 8.11
N LYS A 52 -2.01 5.37 7.78
CA LYS A 52 -2.90 5.85 6.71
C LYS A 52 -2.23 5.85 5.35
N GLU A 53 -0.97 6.29 5.26
CA GLU A 53 -0.27 6.51 4.00
C GLU A 53 0.17 5.20 3.33
N LEU A 54 0.59 4.18 4.10
CA LEU A 54 1.04 2.90 3.53
C LEU A 54 -0.07 2.18 2.76
N PRO A 55 -1.30 1.99 3.30
CA PRO A 55 -2.40 1.41 2.54
C PRO A 55 -2.68 2.13 1.22
N ILE A 56 -2.66 3.46 1.20
CA ILE A 56 -2.87 4.27 -0.01
C ILE A 56 -1.82 3.94 -1.07
N ARG A 57 -0.54 3.91 -0.68
CA ARG A 57 0.57 3.67 -1.60
C ARG A 57 0.57 2.24 -2.12
N ILE A 58 0.39 1.25 -1.24
CA ILE A 58 0.37 -0.17 -1.60
C ILE A 58 -0.82 -0.46 -2.52
N ALA A 59 -2.02 0.04 -2.21
CA ALA A 59 -3.20 -0.18 -3.03
C ALA A 59 -3.05 0.38 -4.45
N ARG A 60 -2.51 1.60 -4.59
CA ARG A 60 -2.20 2.15 -5.92
C ARG A 60 -1.23 1.26 -6.70
N ARG A 61 -0.15 0.78 -6.06
CA ARG A 61 0.81 -0.12 -6.73
C ARG A 61 0.17 -1.45 -7.12
N ALA A 62 -0.70 -2.01 -6.29
CA ALA A 62 -1.44 -3.24 -6.63
C ALA A 62 -2.30 -3.03 -7.89
N LEU A 63 -3.07 -1.93 -7.95
CA LEU A 63 -3.88 -1.58 -9.13
C LEU A 63 -3.03 -1.34 -10.39
N GLU A 64 -1.87 -0.70 -10.24
CA GLU A 64 -0.91 -0.50 -11.35
C GLU A 64 -0.35 -1.84 -11.87
N LEU A 65 -0.05 -2.79 -10.97
CA LEU A 65 0.44 -4.11 -11.35
C LEU A 65 -0.63 -4.96 -12.07
N GLU A 66 -1.89 -4.83 -11.68
CA GLU A 66 -3.03 -5.50 -12.34
C GLU A 66 -3.29 -4.93 -13.75
N SER A 67 -3.10 -3.62 -13.92
CA SER A 67 -3.36 -2.89 -15.17
C SER A 67 -2.17 -2.80 -16.13
N LEU A 68 -1.11 -3.57 -15.91
CA LEU A 68 0.07 -3.57 -16.79
C LEU A 68 -0.29 -4.00 -18.23
N PRO A 69 0.28 -3.33 -19.24
CA PRO A 69 -0.05 -3.59 -20.65
C PRO A 69 0.53 -4.92 -21.15
N PHE A 70 0.09 -5.34 -22.33
CA PHE A 70 0.65 -6.48 -23.08
C PHE A 70 0.64 -7.82 -22.31
N GLY A 71 -0.30 -7.99 -21.38
CA GLY A 71 -0.40 -9.20 -20.55
C GLY A 71 0.77 -9.34 -19.56
N LEU A 72 1.49 -8.26 -19.26
CA LEU A 72 2.59 -8.28 -18.30
C LEU A 72 2.12 -8.60 -16.87
N SER A 73 0.89 -8.22 -16.53
CA SER A 73 0.25 -8.56 -15.24
C SER A 73 0.17 -10.07 -14.98
N ALA A 74 0.09 -10.89 -16.05
CA ALA A 74 0.06 -12.35 -15.96
C ALA A 74 1.45 -13.01 -15.90
N LYS A 75 2.55 -12.24 -15.96
CA LYS A 75 3.89 -12.82 -15.89
C LYS A 75 4.14 -13.41 -14.50
N PRO A 76 4.79 -14.59 -14.38
CA PRO A 76 5.02 -15.24 -13.08
C PRO A 76 5.69 -14.37 -12.02
N ALA A 77 6.63 -13.50 -12.44
CA ALA A 77 7.30 -12.56 -11.54
C ALA A 77 6.35 -11.51 -10.94
N ILE A 78 5.34 -11.07 -11.71
CA ILE A 78 4.35 -10.09 -11.26
C ILE A 78 3.33 -10.76 -10.33
N LEU A 79 2.83 -11.94 -10.70
CA LEU A 79 1.91 -12.71 -9.84
C LEU A 79 2.53 -13.01 -8.47
N LYS A 80 3.83 -13.34 -8.44
CA LYS A 80 4.58 -13.59 -7.19
C LYS A 80 4.58 -12.40 -6.22
N VAL A 81 4.56 -11.16 -6.71
CA VAL A 81 4.58 -9.95 -5.85
C VAL A 81 3.17 -9.42 -5.57
N SER A 82 2.21 -9.69 -6.45
CA SER A 82 0.80 -9.31 -6.28
C SER A 82 0.11 -10.17 -5.21
N THR A 83 0.44 -11.45 -5.13
CA THR A 83 -0.08 -12.36 -4.11
C THR A 83 0.98 -12.58 -3.03
N PRO A 84 0.90 -11.89 -1.87
CA PRO A 84 1.83 -12.15 -0.79
C PRO A 84 1.70 -13.62 -0.35
N PRO A 85 2.81 -14.33 -0.09
CA PRO A 85 2.72 -15.68 0.45
C PRO A 85 2.02 -15.61 1.81
N LEU A 86 0.91 -16.34 1.94
CA LEU A 86 0.30 -16.60 3.23
C LEU A 86 1.37 -17.27 4.11
N ARG A 87 1.96 -16.51 5.03
CA ARG A 87 2.82 -17.02 6.09
C ARG A 87 2.00 -17.11 7.37
#